data_AF-A0A7C3V9K9-F1
#
_entry.id   AF-A0A7C3V9K9-F1
#
_cell.length_a   1.000
_cell.length_b   1.000
_cell.length_c   1.000
_cell.angle_alpha   90.00
_cell.angle_beta   90.00
_cell.angle_gamma   90.00
#
_symmetry.space_group_name_H-M   'P 1'
#
loop_
_entity.id
_entity.type
_entity.pdbx_description
1 polymer ?
#
loop_
_entity_poly.entity_id
_entity_poly.type
_entity_poly.pdbx_seq_one_letter_code
_entity_poly.pdbx_strand_id
1 'polypeptide(L)' 'MDYKIVHDRENCIGCAACASMCPEFWSMADDGKSKLANSKKVGGNEEL' A
#
# COMPACT_ATOMS: atom_id res chain seq x y z
N MET A 1 8.30 18.71 8.06
CA MET A 1 7.76 18.41 6.72
C MET A 1 7.14 17.04 6.82
N ASP A 2 5.82 17.00 6.87
CA ASP A 2 5.05 15.76 6.99
C ASP A 2 4.63 15.32 5.59
N TYR A 3 5.04 14.12 5.21
CA TYR A 3 4.65 13.49 3.95
C TYR A 3 3.57 12.46 4.24
N LYS A 4 2.55 12.42 3.40
CA LYS A 4 1.47 11.43 3.47
C LYS A 4 1.63 10.46 2.32
N ILE A 5 1.63 9.17 2.61
CA ILE A 5 1.60 8.11 1.61
C ILE A 5 0.16 7.65 1.49
N VAL A 6 -0.39 7.71 0.27
CA VAL A 6 -1.74 7.23 -0.03
C VAL A 6 -1.62 6.09 -1.02
N HIS A 7 -2.14 4.93 -0.64
CA HIS A 7 -2.23 3.75 -1.47
C HIS A 7 -3.67 3.55 -1.92
N ASP A 8 -3.89 3.78 -3.21
CA ASP A 8 -5.15 3.47 -3.88
C ASP A 8 -5.23 1.97 -4.15
N ARG A 9 -5.90 1.26 -3.24
CA ARG A 9 -6.10 -0.18 -3.34
C ARG A 9 -7.07 -0.56 -4.46
N GLU A 10 -7.97 0.33 -4.88
CA GLU A 10 -8.92 0.02 -5.95
C GLU A 10 -8.18 -0.14 -7.28
N ASN A 11 -7.31 0.84 -7.57
CA ASN A 11 -6.47 0.90 -8.77
C ASN A 11 -5.19 0.05 -8.70
N CYS A 12 -4.88 -0.54 -7.55
CA CYS A 12 -3.74 -1.43 -7.41
C CYS A 12 -3.89 -2.68 -8.30
N ILE A 13 -2.96 -2.84 -9.25
CA ILE A 13 -2.90 -3.97 -10.20
C ILE A 13 -2.07 -5.17 -9.70
N GLY A 14 -1.49 -5.09 -8.50
CA GLY A 14 -0.72 -6.21 -7.95
C GLY A 14 0.65 -6.45 -8.59
N CYS A 15 1.27 -5.45 -9.20
CA CYS A 15 2.58 -5.59 -9.88
C CYS A 15 3.78 -5.83 -8.94
N ALA A 16 3.57 -5.81 -7.62
CA ALA A 16 4.57 -5.99 -6.57
C ALA A 16 5.75 -4.99 -6.56
N ALA A 17 5.77 -3.97 -7.42
CA ALA A 17 6.88 -3.01 -7.49
C ALA A 17 7.11 -2.27 -6.17
N CYS A 18 6.04 -1.84 -5.48
CA CYS A 18 6.14 -1.17 -4.18
C CYS A 18 6.71 -2.10 -3.09
N ALA A 19 6.28 -3.37 -3.06
CA ALA A 19 6.81 -4.38 -2.14
C ALA A 19 8.28 -4.71 -2.44
N SER A 20 8.72 -4.66 -3.70
CA SER A 20 10.13 -4.84 -4.07
C SER A 20 11.00 -3.63 -3.71
N MET A 21 10.49 -2.41 -3.89
CA MET A 21 11.24 -1.19 -3.59
C MET A 21 11.33 -0.89 -2.09
N CYS A 22 10.23 -1.09 -1.36
CA CYS A 22 10.11 -0.74 0.05
C CYS A 22 9.43 -1.87 0.85
N PRO A 23 10.10 -3.03 1.02
CA PRO A 23 9.52 -4.21 1.69
C PRO A 23 9.17 -4.00 3.17
N GLU A 24 9.77 -2.99 3.82
CA GLU A 24 9.47 -2.65 5.22
C GLU A 24 8.06 -2.02 5.38
N PHE A 25 7.63 -1.25 4.38
CA PHE A 25 6.34 -0.57 4.39
C PHE A 25 5.30 -1.25 3.51
N TRP A 26 5.71 -2.08 2.55
CA TRP A 26 4.81 -2.68 1.58
C TRP A 26 4.90 -4.20 1.61
N SER A 27 3.74 -4.85 1.64
CA SER A 27 3.61 -6.30 1.57
C SER A 27 2.56 -6.68 0.53
N MET A 28 2.66 -7.87 -0.06
CA MET A 28 1.59 -8.39 -0.91
C MET A 28 0.56 -9.10 -0.04
N ALA A 29 -0.72 -8.79 -0.25
CA ALA A 29 -1.83 -9.49 0.40
C ALA A 29 -2.30 -10.67 -0.46
N ASP A 30 -3.02 -11.61 0.16
CA ASP A 30 -3.60 -12.78 -0.51
C ASP A 30 -4.67 -12.41 -1.56
N ASP A 31 -5.17 -11.17 -1.51
CA ASP A 31 -6.08 -10.59 -2.52
C ASP A 31 -5.35 -10.22 -3.85
N GLY A 32 -4.04 -10.47 -3.92
CA GLY A 32 -3.21 -10.16 -5.09
C GLY A 32 -2.82 -8.69 -5.20
N LYS A 33 -3.21 -7.83 -4.24
CA LYS A 33 -2.87 -6.41 -4.21
C LYS A 33 -1.79 -6.13 -3.18
N SER A 34 -1.10 -5.01 -3.35
CA SER A 34 -0.19 -4.51 -2.33
C SER A 34 -0.96 -4.08 -1.08
N LYS A 35 -0.25 -4.02 0.04
CA LYS A 35 -0.74 -3.64 1.35
C LYS A 35 0.30 -2.75 1.99
N LEU A 36 -0.11 -1.57 2.43
CA LEU A 36 0.77 -0.65 3.15
C LEU A 36 0.76 -1.00 4.64
N ALA A 37 1.88 -1.51 5.16
CA ALA A 37 2.09 -1.77 6.57
C ALA A 37 2.06 -0.47 7.39
N ASN A 38 1.49 -0.53 8.60
CA ASN A 38 1.25 0.61 9.49
C ASN A 38 0.31 1.70 8.96
N SER A 39 -0.40 1.45 7.86
CA SER A 39 -1.37 2.40 7.30
C SER A 39 -2.74 2.37 8.01
N LYS A 40 -3.45 3.49 7.94
CA LYS A 40 -4.87 3.60 8.31
C LYS A 40 -5.73 3.40 7.07
N LYS A 41 -6.74 2.54 7.18
CA LYS A 41 -7.78 2.44 6.14
C LYS A 41 -8.71 3.64 6.23
N VAL A 42 -8.72 4.48 5.20
CA VAL A 42 -9.60 5.64 5.09
C VAL A 42 -10.34 5.55 3.77
N GLY A 43 -11.66 5.37 3.84
CA GLY A 43 -12.53 5.40 2.65
C GLY A 43 -12.21 4.36 1.56
N GLY A 44 -11.63 3.22 1.92
CA GLY A 44 -11.22 2.17 0.97
C GLY A 44 -9.73 2.20 0.59
N ASN A 45 -9.04 3.31 0.86
CA ASN A 45 -7.61 3.49 0.62
C ASN A 45 -6.79 3.25 1.89
N GLU A 46 -5.50 3.01 1.72
CA GLU A 46 -4.54 2.83 2.82
C GLU A 46 -3.64 4.07 2.91
N GLU A 47 -3.62 4.74 4.06
CA GLU A 47 -2.90 6.01 4.24
C GLU A 47 -1.89 5.91 5.40
N LEU A 48 -0.63 6.28 5.16
CA LEU A 48 0.45 6.32 6.15
C LEU A 48 0.97 7.75 6.33
#